data_AF-A0A428K9N1-F1
#
_entry.id   AF-A0A428K9N1-F1
#
_cell.length_a   1.000
_cell.length_b   1.000
_cell.length_c   1.000
_cell.angle_alpha   90.00
_cell.angle_beta   90.00
_cell.angle_gamma   90.00
#
_symmetry.space_group_name_H-M   'P 1'
#
loop_
_entity.id
_entity.type
_entity.pdbx_description
1 polymer ?
#
loop_
_entity_poly.entity_id
_entity_poly.type
_entity_poly.pdbx_seq_one_letter_code
_entity_poly.pdbx_strand_id
1 'polypeptide(L)'
;MKTLVRLAALYLFAVPLPAKAWNMVGHRVIGQIAANHLLPHTREEIGRLLGTESLALASTWADDYRETPTGKASANWHFVNAPAGLNHAQYSVFLQNTPTGVQTLYTEFPRLLAELRNPATSAIQRKQALRLIVHLVGDAHQPLHAGRAADKGGNLINLVLRKDTVSLHKYWDRDMVEYAGLSYQELATACDHASDREVSQWSKSPIEEWLFESYQLCEPIYHAAENPDFLVLYYDQQLVVRQRLLQAGVRLAALLSNTFSLK
;
A
#
# COMPACT_ATOMS: atom_id res chain seq x y z
N MET A 1 18.08 -46.77 43.34
CA MET A 1 17.75 -45.34 43.12
C MET A 1 18.74 -44.72 42.14
N LYS A 2 18.41 -44.67 40.84
CA LYS A 2 18.99 -43.69 39.89
C LYS A 2 17.89 -43.37 38.86
N THR A 3 17.39 -42.15 38.93
CA THR A 3 16.21 -41.65 38.21
C THR A 3 16.60 -41.30 36.78
N LEU A 4 15.92 -41.89 35.79
CA LEU A 4 16.00 -41.49 34.38
C LEU A 4 15.16 -40.23 34.17
N VAL A 5 15.78 -39.07 34.04
CA VAL A 5 15.11 -37.84 33.61
C VAL A 5 15.20 -37.74 32.09
N ARG A 6 14.06 -37.90 31.42
CA ARG A 6 13.86 -37.67 29.99
C ARG A 6 13.93 -36.16 29.71
N LEU A 7 14.89 -35.72 28.92
CA LEU A 7 14.88 -34.38 28.31
C LEU A 7 14.24 -34.49 26.93
N ALA A 8 12.94 -34.22 26.86
CA ALA A 8 12.25 -33.98 25.59
C ALA A 8 12.61 -32.57 25.12
N ALA A 9 13.41 -32.47 24.05
CA ALA A 9 13.68 -31.21 23.39
C ALA A 9 12.42 -30.76 22.65
N LEU A 10 11.72 -29.77 23.20
CA LEU A 10 10.64 -29.07 22.50
C LEU A 10 11.28 -28.18 21.41
N TYR A 11 11.25 -28.64 20.17
CA TYR A 11 11.49 -27.76 19.01
C TYR A 11 10.27 -26.84 18.88
N LEU A 12 10.37 -25.62 19.38
CA LEU A 12 9.47 -24.54 18.98
C LEU A 12 9.77 -24.24 17.50
N PHE A 13 8.94 -24.78 16.61
CA PHE A 13 8.85 -24.27 15.25
C PHE A 13 8.27 -22.86 15.33
N ALA A 14 9.12 -21.84 15.16
CA ALA A 14 8.67 -20.49 14.89
C ALA A 14 7.92 -20.53 13.55
N VAL A 15 6.59 -20.50 13.60
CA VAL A 15 5.74 -20.38 12.42
C VAL A 15 6.02 -18.99 11.83
N PRO A 16 6.57 -18.87 10.60
CA PRO A 16 6.76 -17.57 10.00
C PRO A 16 5.38 -16.95 9.76
N LEU A 17 5.11 -15.82 10.42
CA LEU A 17 3.93 -15.01 10.12
C LEU A 17 4.03 -14.50 8.68
N PRO A 18 2.96 -14.60 7.87
CA PRO A 18 2.99 -14.13 6.48
C PRO A 18 3.33 -12.63 6.46
N ALA A 19 4.35 -12.27 5.69
CA ALA A 19 4.74 -10.89 5.47
C ALA A 19 3.74 -10.24 4.51
N LYS A 20 2.97 -9.28 5.02
CA LYS A 20 2.02 -8.47 4.25
C LYS A 20 2.74 -7.29 3.60
N ALA A 21 2.41 -7.02 2.34
CA ALA A 21 3.02 -6.00 1.49
C ALA A 21 2.27 -4.68 1.66
N TRP A 22 2.99 -3.55 1.77
CA TRP A 22 2.93 -2.61 2.89
C TRP A 22 2.49 -3.29 4.20
N ASN A 23 3.30 -3.17 5.25
CA ASN A 23 2.85 -3.69 6.53
C ASN A 23 1.54 -2.99 6.98
N MET A 24 0.87 -3.62 7.94
CA MET A 24 -0.35 -3.05 8.55
C MET A 24 -0.16 -1.61 9.04
N VAL A 25 1.07 -1.22 9.41
CA VAL A 25 1.39 0.13 9.90
C VAL A 25 1.28 1.16 8.77
N GLY A 26 1.88 0.92 7.61
CA GLY A 26 1.86 1.86 6.47
C GLY A 26 0.44 2.14 6.00
N HIS A 27 -0.36 1.10 5.79
CA HIS A 27 -1.77 1.26 5.44
C HIS A 27 -2.57 2.02 6.51
N ARG A 28 -2.34 1.72 7.80
CA ARG A 28 -3.01 2.44 8.90
C ARG A 28 -2.62 3.91 8.97
N VAL A 29 -1.35 4.24 8.70
CA VAL A 29 -0.89 5.63 8.58
C VAL A 29 -1.65 6.34 7.47
N ILE A 30 -1.72 5.74 6.28
CA ILE A 30 -2.45 6.30 5.13
C ILE A 30 -3.92 6.51 5.46
N GLY A 31 -4.57 5.51 6.06
CA GLY A 31 -5.97 5.62 6.48
C GLY A 31 -6.19 6.68 7.57
N GLN A 32 -5.23 6.87 8.47
CA GLN A 32 -5.29 7.91 9.50
C GLN A 32 -5.11 9.32 8.92
N ILE A 33 -4.10 9.52 8.06
CA ILE A 33 -3.89 10.79 7.36
C ILE A 33 -5.13 11.11 6.52
N ALA A 34 -5.65 10.15 5.75
CA ALA A 34 -6.87 10.37 4.98
C ALA A 34 -8.04 10.81 5.87
N ALA A 35 -8.23 10.17 7.03
CA ALA A 35 -9.27 10.54 7.99
C ALA A 35 -9.13 11.97 8.55
N ASN A 36 -7.91 12.51 8.64
CA ASN A 36 -7.65 13.89 9.08
C ASN A 36 -8.07 14.91 8.01
N HIS A 37 -7.99 14.55 6.73
CA HIS A 37 -8.26 15.43 5.58
C HIS A 37 -9.69 15.30 5.00
N LEU A 38 -10.53 14.40 5.52
CA LEU A 38 -11.92 14.23 5.03
C LEU A 38 -12.81 15.46 5.31
N LEU A 39 -13.62 15.82 4.32
CA LEU A 39 -14.73 16.76 4.51
C LEU A 39 -15.82 16.16 5.44
N PRO A 40 -16.57 16.99 6.18
CA PRO A 40 -17.59 16.50 7.12
C PRO A 40 -18.62 15.55 6.50
N HIS A 41 -19.16 15.88 5.32
CA HIS A 41 -20.14 15.04 4.63
C HIS A 41 -19.53 13.68 4.23
N THR A 42 -18.27 13.68 3.79
CA THR A 42 -17.55 12.47 3.37
C THR A 42 -17.34 11.54 4.55
N ARG A 43 -17.00 12.11 5.73
CA ARG A 43 -16.87 11.37 6.99
C ARG A 43 -18.19 10.70 7.39
N GLU A 44 -19.32 11.37 7.18
CA GLU A 44 -20.64 10.81 7.46
C GLU A 44 -20.97 9.63 6.54
N GLU A 45 -20.79 9.78 5.23
CA GLU A 45 -21.04 8.69 4.26
C GLU A 45 -20.15 7.46 4.52
N ILE A 46 -18.86 7.69 4.83
CA ILE A 46 -17.93 6.63 5.24
C ILE A 46 -18.42 5.97 6.54
N GLY A 47 -18.88 6.75 7.52
CA GLY A 47 -19.45 6.24 8.77
C GLY A 47 -20.68 5.34 8.55
N ARG A 48 -21.56 5.69 7.60
CA ARG A 48 -22.71 4.84 7.24
C ARG A 48 -22.30 3.50 6.64
N LEU A 49 -21.20 3.47 5.86
CA LEU A 49 -20.71 2.25 5.23
C LEU A 49 -19.86 1.39 6.18
N LEU A 50 -18.98 2.00 6.96
CA LEU A 50 -18.02 1.29 7.82
C LEU A 50 -18.54 1.01 9.22
N GLY A 51 -19.49 1.80 9.73
CA GLY A 51 -19.94 1.74 11.11
C GLY A 51 -18.86 2.23 12.06
N THR A 52 -18.42 1.37 12.99
CA THR A 52 -17.37 1.70 13.98
C THR A 52 -15.95 1.45 13.48
N GLU A 53 -15.80 0.90 12.28
CA GLU A 53 -14.50 0.64 11.67
C GLU A 53 -13.90 1.95 11.13
N SER A 54 -12.72 2.33 11.62
CA SER A 54 -12.00 3.49 11.11
C SER A 54 -11.38 3.22 9.73
N LEU A 55 -11.06 4.29 8.98
CA LEU A 55 -10.30 4.15 7.73
C LEU A 55 -8.95 3.47 7.93
N ALA A 56 -8.26 3.73 9.05
CA ALA A 56 -7.04 3.03 9.41
C ALA A 56 -7.26 1.52 9.53
N LEU A 57 -8.34 1.05 10.15
CA LEU A 57 -8.62 -0.38 10.24
C LEU A 57 -9.10 -0.97 8.90
N ALA A 58 -9.94 -0.25 8.16
CA ALA A 58 -10.39 -0.66 6.84
C ALA A 58 -9.24 -0.84 5.84
N SER A 59 -8.18 -0.03 5.99
CA SER A 59 -7.02 -0.03 5.09
C SER A 59 -6.23 -1.33 5.04
N THR A 60 -6.34 -2.21 6.04
CA THR A 60 -5.61 -3.49 6.06
C THR A 60 -6.44 -4.67 5.58
N TRP A 61 -7.74 -4.45 5.32
CA TRP A 61 -8.68 -5.54 5.05
C TRP A 61 -8.42 -6.28 3.75
N ALA A 62 -7.95 -5.60 2.69
CA ALA A 62 -7.77 -6.23 1.38
C ALA A 62 -6.70 -7.34 1.41
N ASP A 63 -5.63 -7.14 2.18
CA ASP A 63 -4.61 -8.16 2.42
C ASP A 63 -5.14 -9.37 3.18
N ASP A 64 -6.08 -9.20 4.11
CA ASP A 64 -6.76 -10.35 4.72
C ASP A 64 -7.69 -11.04 3.72
N TYR A 65 -8.41 -10.24 2.93
CA TYR A 65 -9.38 -10.71 1.96
C TYR A 65 -8.74 -11.58 0.87
N ARG A 66 -7.59 -11.17 0.31
CA ARG A 66 -6.90 -11.93 -0.75
C ARG A 66 -6.45 -13.33 -0.32
N GLU A 67 -6.33 -13.57 0.98
CA GLU A 67 -5.98 -14.89 1.54
C GLU A 67 -7.22 -15.81 1.72
N THR A 68 -8.43 -15.27 1.53
CA THR A 68 -9.68 -16.06 1.63
C THR A 68 -10.05 -16.74 0.31
N PRO A 69 -10.84 -17.83 0.32
CA PRO A 69 -11.31 -18.47 -0.91
C PRO A 69 -12.07 -17.52 -1.86
N THR A 70 -12.84 -16.58 -1.31
CA THR A 70 -13.65 -15.63 -2.10
C THR A 70 -12.84 -14.42 -2.57
N GLY A 71 -11.77 -14.06 -1.86
CA GLY A 71 -10.91 -12.94 -2.21
C GLY A 71 -9.64 -13.31 -2.97
N LYS A 72 -9.28 -14.58 -3.13
CA LYS A 72 -8.06 -15.01 -3.83
C LYS A 72 -7.87 -14.41 -5.23
N ALA A 73 -8.95 -14.12 -5.94
CA ALA A 73 -8.91 -13.45 -7.24
C ALA A 73 -8.35 -12.01 -7.16
N SER A 74 -8.37 -11.38 -5.99
CA SER A 74 -7.85 -10.03 -5.76
C SER A 74 -6.34 -9.94 -5.59
N ALA A 75 -5.61 -11.06 -5.56
CA ALA A 75 -4.17 -11.04 -5.29
C ALA A 75 -3.38 -10.13 -6.24
N ASN A 76 -3.75 -10.09 -7.53
CA ASN A 76 -3.08 -9.25 -8.52
C ASN A 76 -3.55 -7.78 -8.52
N TRP A 77 -4.58 -7.44 -7.75
CA TRP A 77 -5.10 -6.07 -7.68
C TRP A 77 -4.16 -5.13 -6.92
N HIS A 78 -3.17 -5.66 -6.22
CA HIS A 78 -2.30 -4.89 -5.31
C HIS A 78 -1.11 -4.22 -6.01
N PHE A 79 -0.89 -4.47 -7.31
CA PHE A 79 0.30 -3.96 -8.00
C PHE A 79 0.08 -3.78 -9.51
N VAL A 80 1.03 -3.07 -10.12
CA VAL A 80 1.25 -3.02 -11.57
C VAL A 80 2.75 -3.17 -11.80
N ASN A 81 3.18 -4.30 -12.37
CA ASN A 81 4.58 -4.47 -12.71
C ASN A 81 4.83 -4.14 -14.18
N ALA A 82 5.67 -3.13 -14.45
CA ALA A 82 5.99 -2.67 -15.80
C ALA A 82 7.42 -3.07 -16.23
N PRO A 83 7.73 -3.07 -17.53
CA PRO A 83 9.11 -3.03 -18.00
C PRO A 83 9.86 -1.81 -17.45
N ALA A 84 11.18 -1.89 -17.32
CA ALA A 84 12.02 -0.75 -16.91
C ALA A 84 12.20 0.28 -18.04
N GLY A 85 12.55 1.52 -17.68
CA GLY A 85 12.96 2.57 -18.64
C GLY A 85 11.83 3.24 -19.42
N LEU A 86 10.56 3.06 -19.04
CA LEU A 86 9.44 3.75 -19.68
C LEU A 86 9.41 5.22 -19.22
N ASN A 87 9.26 6.15 -20.17
CA ASN A 87 8.88 7.52 -19.83
C ASN A 87 7.38 7.60 -19.48
N HIS A 88 6.90 8.79 -19.06
CA HIS A 88 5.52 9.01 -18.64
C HIS A 88 4.47 8.57 -19.69
N ALA A 89 4.67 8.96 -20.94
CA ALA A 89 3.75 8.62 -22.03
C ALA A 89 3.75 7.11 -22.32
N GLN A 90 4.92 6.48 -22.31
CA GLN A 90 5.05 5.04 -22.51
C GLN A 90 4.45 4.23 -21.35
N TYR A 91 4.61 4.70 -20.11
CA TYR A 91 4.02 4.07 -18.93
C TYR A 91 2.49 4.17 -18.96
N SER A 92 1.95 5.33 -19.33
CA SER A 92 0.50 5.52 -19.51
C SER A 92 -0.06 4.59 -20.59
N VAL A 93 0.62 4.47 -21.73
CA VAL A 93 0.25 3.52 -22.80
C VAL A 93 0.33 2.07 -22.30
N PHE A 94 1.34 1.71 -21.51
CA PHE A 94 1.46 0.39 -20.91
C PHE A 94 0.26 0.06 -20.01
N LEU A 95 -0.13 0.98 -19.12
CA LEU A 95 -1.31 0.82 -18.26
C LEU A 95 -2.59 0.58 -19.09
N GLN A 96 -2.81 1.44 -20.09
CA GLN A 96 -4.01 1.39 -20.94
C GLN A 96 -4.08 0.15 -21.83
N ASN A 97 -2.93 -0.38 -22.25
CA ASN A 97 -2.82 -1.59 -23.07
C ASN A 97 -2.74 -2.88 -22.24
N THR A 98 -3.09 -2.84 -20.95
CA THR A 98 -3.25 -4.06 -20.14
C THR A 98 -4.24 -5.00 -20.84
N PRO A 99 -3.86 -6.25 -21.18
CA PRO A 99 -4.73 -7.14 -21.93
C PRO A 99 -6.07 -7.39 -21.24
N THR A 100 -7.14 -7.49 -22.02
CA THR A 100 -8.48 -7.79 -21.51
C THR A 100 -8.47 -9.05 -20.65
N GLY A 101 -9.04 -8.94 -19.44
CA GLY A 101 -9.11 -10.04 -18.47
C GLY A 101 -7.91 -10.15 -17.54
N VAL A 102 -6.82 -9.38 -17.77
CA VAL A 102 -5.74 -9.23 -16.80
C VAL A 102 -6.18 -8.21 -15.75
N GLN A 103 -6.20 -8.65 -14.48
CA GLN A 103 -6.59 -7.83 -13.35
C GLN A 103 -5.33 -7.29 -12.67
N THR A 104 -5.21 -5.98 -12.59
CA THR A 104 -4.14 -5.25 -11.89
C THR A 104 -4.77 -4.19 -11.01
N LEU A 105 -3.94 -3.50 -10.21
CA LEU A 105 -4.39 -2.32 -9.48
C LEU A 105 -5.08 -1.33 -10.41
N TYR A 106 -4.46 -1.02 -11.55
CA TYR A 106 -4.98 -0.03 -12.49
C TYR A 106 -6.32 -0.43 -13.12
N THR A 107 -6.49 -1.70 -13.50
CA THR A 107 -7.72 -2.13 -14.19
C THR A 107 -8.92 -2.30 -13.25
N GLU A 108 -8.68 -2.67 -11.99
CA GLU A 108 -9.76 -2.91 -11.03
C GLU A 108 -10.22 -1.63 -10.31
N PHE A 109 -9.34 -0.63 -10.18
CA PHE A 109 -9.66 0.59 -9.45
C PHE A 109 -10.91 1.34 -9.97
N PRO A 110 -11.10 1.53 -11.30
CA PRO A 110 -12.30 2.16 -11.83
C PRO A 110 -13.58 1.37 -11.55
N ARG A 111 -13.51 0.03 -11.58
CA ARG A 111 -14.65 -0.85 -11.27
C ARG A 111 -15.07 -0.69 -9.82
N LEU A 112 -14.11 -0.71 -8.89
CA LEU A 112 -14.38 -0.53 -7.46
C LEU A 112 -14.96 0.86 -7.16
N LEU A 113 -14.47 1.91 -7.83
CA LEU A 113 -15.04 3.26 -7.73
C LEU A 113 -16.48 3.32 -8.23
N ALA A 114 -16.78 2.65 -9.35
CA ALA A 114 -18.15 2.57 -9.87
C ALA A 114 -19.08 1.83 -8.90
N GLU A 115 -18.63 0.72 -8.31
CA GLU A 115 -19.37 -0.02 -7.29
C GLU A 115 -19.66 0.83 -6.05
N LEU A 116 -18.67 1.56 -5.55
CA LEU A 116 -18.82 2.44 -4.39
C LEU A 116 -19.83 3.57 -4.62
N ARG A 117 -19.84 4.14 -5.84
CA ARG A 117 -20.72 5.26 -6.24
C ARG A 117 -22.15 4.82 -6.52
N ASN A 118 -22.35 3.62 -7.03
CA ASN A 118 -23.65 3.19 -7.50
C ASN A 118 -24.61 2.92 -6.31
N PRO A 119 -25.74 3.65 -6.19
CA PRO A 119 -26.71 3.45 -5.11
C PRO A 119 -27.45 2.11 -5.20
N ALA A 120 -27.48 1.47 -6.37
CA ALA A 120 -28.05 0.13 -6.53
C ALA A 120 -27.12 -0.99 -6.06
N THR A 121 -25.83 -0.71 -5.84
CA THR A 121 -24.89 -1.67 -5.24
C THR A 121 -25.25 -1.88 -3.77
N SER A 122 -25.28 -3.14 -3.32
CA SER A 122 -25.63 -3.45 -1.93
C SER A 122 -24.65 -2.79 -0.93
N ALA A 123 -25.12 -2.48 0.28
CA ALA A 123 -24.28 -1.88 1.32
C ALA A 123 -23.03 -2.71 1.64
N ILE A 124 -23.14 -4.05 1.58
CA ILE A 124 -22.02 -4.98 1.80
C ILE A 124 -20.97 -4.82 0.69
N GLN A 125 -21.40 -4.81 -0.57
CA GLN A 125 -20.48 -4.63 -1.71
C GLN A 125 -19.85 -3.24 -1.72
N ARG A 126 -20.62 -2.19 -1.41
CA ARG A 126 -20.07 -0.82 -1.28
C ARG A 126 -19.04 -0.72 -0.15
N LYS A 127 -19.28 -1.39 0.99
CA LYS A 127 -18.32 -1.50 2.09
C LYS A 127 -17.03 -2.23 1.66
N GLN A 128 -17.15 -3.34 0.92
CA GLN A 128 -16.01 -4.06 0.37
C GLN A 128 -15.22 -3.21 -0.63
N ALA A 129 -15.92 -2.53 -1.56
CA ALA A 129 -15.31 -1.63 -2.53
C ALA A 129 -14.55 -0.49 -1.83
N LEU A 130 -15.14 0.13 -0.79
CA LEU A 130 -14.48 1.15 0.01
C LEU A 130 -13.19 0.63 0.66
N ARG A 131 -13.22 -0.54 1.31
CA ARG A 131 -12.03 -1.16 1.92
C ARG A 131 -10.94 -1.44 0.89
N LEU A 132 -11.30 -1.96 -0.27
CA LEU A 132 -10.37 -2.20 -1.37
C LEU A 132 -9.76 -0.90 -1.89
N ILE A 133 -10.57 0.14 -2.14
CA ILE A 133 -10.07 1.44 -2.60
C ILE A 133 -9.09 2.04 -1.59
N VAL A 134 -9.42 2.03 -0.30
CA VAL A 134 -8.55 2.56 0.77
C VAL A 134 -7.19 1.85 0.76
N HIS A 135 -7.19 0.52 0.60
CA HIS A 135 -5.95 -0.26 0.53
C HIS A 135 -5.17 0.01 -0.75
N LEU A 136 -5.83 -0.07 -1.91
CA LEU A 136 -5.19 0.08 -3.23
C LEU A 136 -4.62 1.47 -3.47
N VAL A 137 -5.16 2.53 -2.86
CA VAL A 137 -4.50 3.84 -2.87
C VAL A 137 -3.16 3.79 -2.15
N GLY A 138 -3.06 3.08 -1.03
CA GLY A 138 -1.79 2.85 -0.34
C GLY A 138 -0.79 2.08 -1.21
N ASP A 139 -1.23 0.98 -1.81
CA ASP A 139 -0.43 0.17 -2.72
C ASP A 139 0.09 0.97 -3.91
N ALA A 140 -0.75 1.82 -4.52
CA ALA A 140 -0.35 2.66 -5.64
C ALA A 140 0.81 3.61 -5.29
N HIS A 141 1.01 3.89 -3.99
CA HIS A 141 2.08 4.75 -3.50
C HIS A 141 3.31 4.00 -2.99
N GLN A 142 3.28 2.65 -2.90
CA GLN A 142 4.50 1.85 -2.75
C GLN A 142 5.28 1.90 -4.05
N PRO A 143 6.53 2.39 -4.06
CA PRO A 143 7.35 2.33 -5.26
C PRO A 143 7.35 0.95 -5.92
N LEU A 144 7.66 -0.11 -5.16
CA LEU A 144 7.84 -1.46 -5.66
C LEU A 144 6.53 -2.21 -5.97
N HIS A 145 5.36 -1.66 -5.64
CA HIS A 145 4.08 -2.13 -6.19
C HIS A 145 3.84 -1.61 -7.62
N ALA A 146 4.64 -0.63 -8.06
CA ALA A 146 4.72 -0.18 -9.45
C ALA A 146 6.02 -0.68 -10.13
N GLY A 147 6.68 -1.72 -9.58
CA GLY A 147 8.05 -2.10 -9.93
C GLY A 147 8.21 -2.91 -11.22
N ARG A 148 9.37 -3.58 -11.33
CA ARG A 148 9.75 -4.36 -12.52
C ARG A 148 9.09 -5.74 -12.51
N ALA A 149 8.56 -6.15 -13.66
CA ALA A 149 8.01 -7.49 -13.83
C ALA A 149 9.05 -8.60 -13.65
N ALA A 150 10.29 -8.39 -14.12
CA ALA A 150 11.36 -9.38 -14.09
C ALA A 150 11.77 -9.82 -12.67
N ASP A 151 11.64 -8.93 -11.67
CA ASP A 151 11.98 -9.20 -10.27
C ASP A 151 10.76 -9.25 -9.34
N LYS A 152 9.56 -9.25 -9.92
CA LYS A 152 8.27 -9.21 -9.21
C LYS A 152 8.21 -8.04 -8.22
N GLY A 153 8.59 -6.84 -8.66
CA GLY A 153 8.64 -5.66 -7.80
C GLY A 153 9.70 -5.78 -6.71
N GLY A 154 10.86 -6.34 -7.01
CA GLY A 154 11.95 -6.50 -6.04
C GLY A 154 11.78 -7.66 -5.06
N ASN A 155 10.77 -8.51 -5.22
CA ASN A 155 10.62 -9.72 -4.40
C ASN A 155 11.74 -10.74 -4.65
N LEU A 156 12.35 -10.72 -5.84
CA LEU A 156 13.47 -11.61 -6.20
C LEU A 156 14.85 -11.01 -5.91
N ILE A 157 14.92 -9.80 -5.35
CA ILE A 157 16.17 -9.14 -4.98
C ILE A 157 16.36 -9.30 -3.47
N ASN A 158 17.40 -10.03 -3.07
CA ASN A 158 17.71 -10.26 -1.67
C ASN A 158 18.70 -9.22 -1.15
N LEU A 159 18.35 -8.58 -0.04
CA LEU A 159 19.22 -7.74 0.76
C LEU A 159 19.74 -8.53 1.96
N VAL A 160 21.03 -8.38 2.26
CA VAL A 160 21.62 -8.90 3.49
C VAL A 160 21.72 -7.75 4.48
N LEU A 161 20.80 -7.69 5.43
CA LEU A 161 20.76 -6.65 6.45
C LEU A 161 21.26 -7.25 7.76
N ARG A 162 22.48 -6.88 8.16
CA ARG A 162 23.19 -7.46 9.32
C ARG A 162 23.34 -8.98 9.20
N LYS A 163 22.44 -9.76 9.82
CA LYS A 163 22.44 -11.24 9.81
C LYS A 163 21.21 -11.84 9.14
N ASP A 164 20.25 -11.00 8.75
CA ASP A 164 18.98 -11.43 8.17
C ASP A 164 18.98 -11.15 6.66
N THR A 165 18.44 -12.10 5.91
CA THR A 165 18.15 -11.91 4.48
C THR A 165 16.69 -11.52 4.33
N VAL A 166 16.43 -10.39 3.66
CA VAL A 166 15.09 -9.91 3.36
C VAL A 166 14.98 -9.53 1.88
N SER A 167 13.81 -9.71 1.27
CA SER A 167 13.62 -9.18 -0.09
C SER A 167 13.56 -7.66 -0.07
N LEU A 168 14.02 -7.02 -1.14
CA LEU A 168 13.93 -5.57 -1.31
C LEU A 168 12.49 -5.08 -1.15
N HIS A 169 11.52 -5.80 -1.73
CA HIS A 169 10.10 -5.50 -1.58
C HIS A 169 9.67 -5.41 -0.11
N LYS A 170 9.98 -6.45 0.68
CA LYS A 170 9.62 -6.54 2.09
C LYS A 170 10.33 -5.50 2.95
N TYR A 171 11.56 -5.13 2.60
CA TYR A 171 12.27 -4.04 3.27
C TYR A 171 11.52 -2.71 3.13
N TRP A 172 11.04 -2.38 1.93
CA TRP A 172 10.26 -1.16 1.69
C TRP A 172 8.86 -1.21 2.30
N ASP A 173 8.18 -2.35 2.21
CA ASP A 173 6.84 -2.52 2.77
C ASP A 173 6.79 -2.40 4.28
N ARG A 174 7.78 -2.96 4.96
CA ARG A 174 7.72 -3.18 6.40
C ARG A 174 8.89 -2.57 7.13
N ASP A 175 10.10 -3.01 6.82
CA ASP A 175 11.26 -2.72 7.69
C ASP A 175 11.53 -1.21 7.72
N MET A 176 11.37 -0.53 6.59
CA MET A 176 11.44 0.93 6.52
C MET A 176 10.32 1.60 7.32
N VAL A 177 9.08 1.14 7.20
CA VAL A 177 7.95 1.77 7.90
C VAL A 177 8.06 1.59 9.42
N GLU A 178 8.45 0.41 9.87
CA GLU A 178 8.50 0.02 11.29
C GLU A 178 9.79 0.43 12.01
N TYR A 179 10.86 0.80 11.29
CA TYR A 179 12.18 1.02 11.89
C TYR A 179 12.16 1.96 13.09
N ALA A 180 11.42 3.06 13.00
CA ALA A 180 11.36 4.07 14.04
C ALA A 180 10.62 3.59 15.32
N GLY A 181 9.98 2.41 15.29
CA GLY A 181 9.24 1.85 16.41
C GLY A 181 7.99 2.65 16.80
N LEU A 182 7.54 3.55 15.93
CA LEU A 182 6.38 4.40 16.14
C LEU A 182 5.08 3.60 15.92
N SER A 183 4.06 3.89 16.73
CA SER A 183 2.69 3.49 16.41
C SER A 183 2.23 4.15 15.11
N TYR A 184 1.19 3.60 14.47
CA TYR A 184 0.66 4.21 13.25
C TYR A 184 0.13 5.63 13.47
N GLN A 185 -0.36 5.95 14.68
CA GLN A 185 -0.81 7.30 15.03
C GLN A 185 0.36 8.28 15.18
N GLU A 186 1.44 7.87 15.85
CA GLU A 186 2.64 8.69 15.98
C GLU A 186 3.31 8.92 14.62
N LEU A 187 3.39 7.88 13.79
CA LEU A 187 3.94 8.01 12.44
C LEU A 187 3.04 8.87 11.54
N ALA A 188 1.71 8.72 11.61
CA ALA A 188 0.80 9.62 10.92
C ALA A 188 0.98 11.06 11.36
N THR A 189 1.07 11.31 12.67
CA THR A 189 1.30 12.66 13.22
C THR A 189 2.63 13.25 12.73
N ALA A 190 3.68 12.44 12.64
CA ALA A 190 4.99 12.87 12.15
C ALA A 190 5.07 13.05 10.63
N CYS A 191 4.12 12.50 9.87
CA CYS A 191 4.06 12.63 8.41
C CYS A 191 3.07 13.71 7.94
N ASP A 192 1.99 13.95 8.70
CA ASP A 192 0.85 14.78 8.28
C ASP A 192 1.13 16.28 8.37
N HIS A 193 2.02 16.75 7.49
CA HIS A 193 2.50 18.14 7.43
C HIS A 193 2.41 18.74 6.01
N ALA A 194 1.47 18.25 5.19
CA ALA A 194 1.24 18.79 3.85
C ALA A 194 0.78 20.25 3.91
N SER A 195 1.42 21.11 3.12
CA SER A 195 0.96 22.49 2.92
C SER A 195 -0.34 22.54 2.11
N ASP A 196 -1.10 23.63 2.22
CA ASP A 196 -2.31 23.85 1.41
C ASP A 196 -2.04 23.74 -0.10
N ARG A 197 -0.84 24.17 -0.52
CA ARG A 197 -0.40 24.06 -1.91
C ARG A 197 -0.23 22.60 -2.33
N GLU A 198 0.43 21.80 -1.51
CA GLU A 198 0.61 20.36 -1.76
C GLU A 198 -0.71 19.62 -1.77
N VAL A 199 -1.59 19.89 -0.79
CA VAL A 199 -2.94 19.33 -0.75
C VAL A 199 -3.70 19.67 -2.04
N SER A 200 -3.71 20.94 -2.45
CA SER A 200 -4.38 21.37 -3.68
C SER A 200 -3.81 20.72 -4.95
N GLN A 201 -2.50 20.52 -5.00
CA GLN A 201 -1.83 19.89 -6.14
C GLN A 201 -2.12 18.39 -6.20
N TRP A 202 -1.88 17.66 -5.11
CA TRP A 202 -2.02 16.21 -5.08
C TRP A 202 -3.47 15.75 -5.24
N SER A 203 -4.44 16.54 -4.77
CA SER A 203 -5.87 16.24 -4.89
C SER A 203 -6.38 16.18 -6.34
N LYS A 204 -5.61 16.69 -7.31
CA LYS A 204 -5.98 16.72 -8.74
C LYS A 204 -5.29 15.64 -9.57
N SER A 205 -4.29 14.95 -9.01
CA SER A 205 -3.52 13.93 -9.72
C SER A 205 -4.39 12.69 -9.98
N PRO A 206 -4.42 12.16 -11.21
CA PRO A 206 -5.09 10.90 -11.51
C PRO A 206 -4.24 9.69 -11.06
N ILE A 207 -4.83 8.49 -11.06
CA ILE A 207 -4.15 7.27 -10.58
C ILE A 207 -2.92 6.90 -11.42
N GLU A 208 -2.95 7.18 -12.72
CA GLU A 208 -1.82 7.00 -13.63
C GLU A 208 -0.60 7.78 -13.15
N GLU A 209 -0.81 9.00 -12.63
CA GLU A 209 0.25 9.82 -12.08
C GLU A 209 0.79 9.24 -10.77
N TRP A 210 -0.10 8.73 -9.90
CA TRP A 210 0.33 8.12 -8.64
C TRP A 210 1.22 6.90 -8.89
N LEU A 211 0.81 6.05 -9.83
CA LEU A 211 1.55 4.86 -10.24
C LEU A 211 2.86 5.22 -10.94
N PHE A 212 2.86 6.24 -11.80
CA PHE A 212 4.07 6.67 -12.49
C PHE A 212 5.10 7.26 -11.51
N GLU A 213 4.68 8.06 -10.54
CA GLU A 213 5.58 8.55 -9.48
C GLU A 213 6.22 7.38 -8.70
N SER A 214 5.44 6.35 -8.34
CA SER A 214 5.96 5.12 -7.71
C SER A 214 6.94 4.39 -8.62
N TYR A 215 6.61 4.28 -9.91
CA TYR A 215 7.47 3.65 -10.92
C TYR A 215 8.80 4.41 -11.08
N GLN A 216 8.79 5.74 -11.10
CA GLN A 216 10.00 6.55 -11.19
C GLN A 216 10.91 6.39 -9.97
N LEU A 217 10.32 6.19 -8.79
CA LEU A 217 11.07 5.93 -7.56
C LEU A 217 11.73 4.55 -7.56
N CYS A 218 11.30 3.61 -8.40
CA CYS A 218 11.89 2.27 -8.43
C CYS A 218 13.35 2.27 -8.88
N GLU A 219 13.74 3.07 -9.86
CA GLU A 219 15.10 3.00 -10.43
C GLU A 219 16.18 3.39 -9.39
N PRO A 220 16.07 4.52 -8.66
CA PRO A 220 16.95 4.81 -7.53
C PRO A 220 16.96 3.72 -6.46
N ILE A 221 15.82 3.06 -6.21
CA ILE A 221 15.69 2.00 -5.21
C ILE A 221 16.45 0.75 -5.65
N TYR A 222 16.33 0.36 -6.92
CA TYR A 222 17.06 -0.77 -7.47
C TYR A 222 18.57 -0.51 -7.49
N HIS A 223 18.99 0.69 -7.92
CA HIS A 223 20.40 1.07 -7.87
C HIS A 223 20.93 1.11 -6.43
N ALA A 224 20.14 1.60 -5.47
CA ALA A 224 20.51 1.56 -4.07
C ALA A 224 20.77 0.13 -3.60
N ALA A 225 19.93 -0.84 -3.98
CA ALA A 225 20.04 -2.25 -3.58
C ALA A 225 21.33 -2.94 -4.05
N GLU A 226 22.02 -2.39 -5.04
CA GLU A 226 23.33 -2.88 -5.52
C GLU A 226 24.48 -2.40 -4.63
N ASN A 227 24.24 -1.42 -3.75
CA ASN A 227 25.24 -0.87 -2.85
C ASN A 227 25.56 -1.88 -1.72
N PRO A 228 26.83 -2.29 -1.53
CA PRO A 228 27.22 -3.18 -0.42
C PRO A 228 26.96 -2.56 0.96
N ASP A 229 26.92 -1.23 1.06
CA ASP A 229 26.60 -0.46 2.27
C ASP A 229 25.17 0.11 2.22
N PHE A 230 24.21 -0.69 1.73
CA PHE A 230 22.80 -0.30 1.55
C PHE A 230 22.18 0.45 2.73
N LEU A 231 22.52 0.07 3.96
CA LEU A 231 22.00 0.67 5.19
C LEU A 231 22.42 2.14 5.39
N VAL A 232 23.47 2.61 4.73
CA VAL A 232 23.88 4.03 4.79
C VAL A 232 22.83 4.93 4.13
N LEU A 233 22.07 4.41 3.17
CA LEU A 233 21.00 5.14 2.45
C LEU A 233 19.69 5.21 3.23
N TYR A 234 19.63 4.64 4.43
CA TYR A 234 18.41 4.52 5.22
C TYR A 234 17.67 5.84 5.40
N TYR A 235 18.36 6.92 5.79
CA TYR A 235 17.71 8.20 6.05
C TYR A 235 17.07 8.81 4.81
N ASP A 236 17.73 8.72 3.65
CA ASP A 236 17.18 9.22 2.39
C ASP A 236 15.96 8.40 1.95
N GLN A 237 16.03 7.08 2.10
CA GLN A 237 14.92 6.18 1.80
C GLN A 237 13.71 6.44 2.75
N GLN A 238 13.96 6.80 4.01
CA GLN A 238 12.90 7.16 4.96
C GLN A 238 12.12 8.39 4.52
N LEU A 239 12.80 9.38 3.95
CA LEU A 239 12.13 10.59 3.44
C LEU A 239 11.18 10.23 2.29
N VAL A 240 11.59 9.32 1.40
CA VAL A 240 10.73 8.80 0.33
C VAL A 240 9.50 8.10 0.92
N VAL A 241 9.68 7.19 1.86
CA VAL A 241 8.56 6.47 2.50
C VAL A 241 7.57 7.44 3.14
N ARG A 242 8.04 8.40 3.94
CA ARG A 242 7.18 9.40 4.60
C ARG A 242 6.42 10.25 3.59
N GLN A 243 7.08 10.68 2.52
CA GLN A 243 6.44 11.43 1.44
C GLN A 243 5.33 10.62 0.78
N ARG A 244 5.57 9.34 0.47
CA ARG A 244 4.57 8.47 -0.17
C ARG A 244 3.37 8.18 0.74
N LEU A 245 3.60 7.96 2.04
CA LEU A 245 2.53 7.81 3.03
C LEU A 245 1.65 9.06 3.11
N LEU A 246 2.27 10.24 3.14
CA LEU A 246 1.56 11.53 3.16
C LEU A 246 0.74 11.74 1.89
N GLN A 247 1.36 11.57 0.71
CA GLN A 247 0.68 11.72 -0.58
C GLN A 247 -0.51 10.77 -0.71
N ALA A 248 -0.36 9.51 -0.32
CA ALA A 248 -1.43 8.52 -0.36
C ALA A 248 -2.61 8.93 0.53
N GLY A 249 -2.35 9.40 1.76
CA GLY A 249 -3.40 9.83 2.68
C GLY A 249 -4.19 11.04 2.15
N VAL A 250 -3.49 12.06 1.67
CA VAL A 250 -4.11 13.27 1.09
C VAL A 250 -4.92 12.92 -0.17
N ARG A 251 -4.35 12.12 -1.08
CA ARG A 251 -5.04 11.69 -2.32
C ARG A 251 -6.24 10.82 -2.03
N LEU A 252 -6.16 9.92 -1.04
CA LEU A 252 -7.29 9.11 -0.61
C LEU A 252 -8.44 10.00 -0.08
N ALA A 253 -8.13 11.00 0.76
CA ALA A 253 -9.15 11.92 1.26
C ALA A 253 -9.85 12.70 0.15
N ALA A 254 -9.08 13.23 -0.81
CA ALA A 254 -9.63 13.92 -1.98
C ALA A 254 -10.46 12.99 -2.88
N LEU A 255 -9.97 11.78 -3.16
CA LEU A 255 -10.69 10.78 -3.95
C LEU A 255 -12.04 10.43 -3.34
N LEU A 256 -12.07 10.15 -2.03
CA LEU A 256 -13.31 9.83 -1.32
C LEU A 256 -14.25 11.04 -1.27
N SER A 257 -13.72 12.24 -1.03
CA SER A 257 -14.51 13.48 -1.01
C SER A 257 -15.19 13.72 -2.36
N ASN A 258 -14.46 13.62 -3.46
CA ASN A 258 -15.01 13.73 -4.82
C ASN A 258 -16.04 12.63 -5.10
N THR A 259 -15.80 11.41 -4.61
CA THR A 259 -16.67 10.25 -4.82
C THR A 259 -18.02 10.40 -4.12
N PHE A 260 -18.07 11.07 -2.97
CA PHE A 260 -19.31 11.31 -2.22
C PHE A 260 -19.94 12.70 -2.42
N SER A 261 -19.24 13.62 -3.09
CA SER A 261 -19.77 14.96 -3.46
C SER A 261 -20.63 14.95 -4.72
N LEU A 262 -20.40 14.00 -5.63
CA LEU A 262 -21.19 13.82 -6.85
C LEU A 262 -22.50 13.08 -6.51
N LYS A 263 -23.50 13.82 -6.01
CA LYS A 263 -24.90 13.37 -5.93
C LYS A 263 -25.72 13.99 -7.05
#